data_AF-A0A3A9K3F1-F1
#
_entry.id   AF-A0A3A9K3F1-F1
#
_cell.length_a   1.000
_cell.length_b   1.000
_cell.length_c   1.000
_cell.angle_alpha   90.00
_cell.angle_beta   90.00
_cell.angle_gamma   90.00
#
_symmetry.space_group_name_H-M   'P 1'
#
loop_
_entity.id
_entity.type
_entity.pdbx_description
1 polymer ?
#
loop_
_entity_poly.entity_id
_entity_poly.type
_entity_poly.pdbx_seq_one_letter_code
_entity_poly.pdbx_strand_id
1 'polypeptide(L)'
;MGNSAIETAYYDLCGIAYLIRLKDNKKFSKVPVYSLARDACLIIYQINKEIFNNEFTLHQNIKNIRHKVKLYNKGNNRQIYENILQNSIKQFGDDVDNIGLFIENDMLVGSTIFQQYLFIDTNILESNPRINQRNALEFFKYVGATAYEFSVSLEGITKSNVISFELLPTFNYSDDSDYSSKDIHHSQLYKEEESLNIIITRLLLILQETTFCLWLSHGVRFDNDDLTIDIYITLRLISIKSDEVMDNLLNMKKFLKEDFDKIDQSCNQELSNIIEHYNIELKDECKILRNFLHYNFKGENFLDYVIKKTKENPDYSEEIVEKINHGVMKPLSKVLSHYFEIDRMKSMSEWEKIRNRIITLSKKAYKRKI
;
A
#
# COMPACT_ATOMS: atom_id res chain seq x y z
N MET A 1 -32.11 -8.50 11.75
CA MET A 1 -31.09 -7.70 12.45
C MET A 1 -29.70 -8.22 12.09
N GLY A 2 -29.26 -7.99 10.86
CA GLY A 2 -27.95 -8.43 10.35
C GLY A 2 -27.57 -7.70 9.05
N ASN A 3 -28.17 -6.53 8.81
CA ASN A 3 -28.11 -5.86 7.51
C ASN A 3 -26.86 -5.00 7.34
N SER A 4 -26.34 -4.43 8.42
CA SER A 4 -25.25 -3.47 8.31
C SER A 4 -23.91 -4.09 7.97
N ALA A 5 -23.69 -5.36 8.33
CA ALA A 5 -22.54 -6.13 7.87
C ALA A 5 -22.55 -6.30 6.34
N ILE A 6 -23.72 -6.65 5.78
CA ILE A 6 -23.94 -6.81 4.33
C ILE A 6 -23.79 -5.46 3.61
N GLU A 7 -24.39 -4.40 4.16
CA GLU A 7 -24.30 -3.05 3.60
C GLU A 7 -22.85 -2.53 3.64
N THR A 8 -22.13 -2.72 4.76
CA THR A 8 -20.71 -2.35 4.86
C THR A 8 -19.87 -3.13 3.84
N ALA A 9 -20.10 -4.44 3.69
CA ALA A 9 -19.42 -5.24 2.67
C ALA A 9 -19.72 -4.74 1.25
N TYR A 10 -20.97 -4.39 0.96
CA TYR A 10 -21.36 -3.81 -0.32
C TYR A 10 -20.67 -2.47 -0.61
N TYR A 11 -20.62 -1.56 0.37
CA TYR A 11 -19.93 -0.28 0.26
C TYR A 11 -18.41 -0.44 0.08
N ASP A 12 -17.79 -1.39 0.80
CA ASP A 12 -16.37 -1.71 0.63
C ASP A 12 -16.08 -2.18 -0.82
N LEU A 13 -16.93 -3.04 -1.39
CA LEU A 13 -16.81 -3.50 -2.78
C LEU A 13 -17.01 -2.37 -3.80
N CYS A 14 -18.00 -1.51 -3.58
CA CYS A 14 -18.25 -0.34 -4.39
C CYS A 14 -17.04 0.62 -4.36
N GLY A 15 -16.48 0.87 -3.17
CA GLY A 15 -15.30 1.72 -3.02
C GLY A 15 -14.07 1.17 -3.73
N ILE A 16 -13.82 -0.15 -3.68
CA ILE A 16 -12.75 -0.79 -4.45
C ILE A 16 -12.94 -0.56 -5.94
N ALA A 17 -14.14 -0.85 -6.46
CA ALA A 17 -14.43 -0.69 -7.88
C ALA A 17 -14.32 0.76 -8.34
N TYR A 18 -14.78 1.68 -7.49
CA TYR A 18 -14.70 3.11 -7.68
C TYR A 18 -13.25 3.58 -7.85
N LEU A 19 -12.32 3.11 -7.00
CA LEU A 19 -10.91 3.47 -7.11
C LEU A 19 -10.17 2.76 -8.25
N ILE A 20 -10.51 1.52 -8.60
CA ILE A 20 -9.89 0.79 -9.73
C ILE A 20 -10.12 1.51 -11.08
N ARG A 21 -11.22 2.27 -11.20
CA ARG A 21 -11.51 3.07 -12.41
C ARG A 21 -10.47 4.19 -12.67
N LEU A 22 -9.58 4.47 -11.71
CA LEU A 22 -8.46 5.41 -11.87
C LEU A 22 -7.25 4.82 -12.60
N LYS A 23 -7.38 3.63 -13.19
CA LYS A 23 -6.33 2.96 -13.97
C LYS A 23 -5.63 3.86 -15.00
N ASP A 24 -6.33 4.87 -15.53
CA ASP A 24 -5.83 5.76 -16.58
C ASP A 24 -5.10 6.99 -16.01
N ASN A 25 -5.16 7.24 -14.70
CA ASN A 25 -4.37 8.28 -14.04
C ASN A 25 -2.89 7.88 -14.03
N LYS A 26 -2.00 8.81 -14.41
CA LYS A 26 -0.57 8.51 -14.59
C LYS A 26 0.12 8.06 -13.30
N LYS A 27 -0.23 8.64 -12.14
CA LYS A 27 0.33 8.25 -10.83
C LYS A 27 -0.17 6.88 -10.39
N PHE A 28 -1.46 6.60 -10.61
CA PHE A 28 -2.13 5.41 -10.11
C PHE A 28 -1.39 4.12 -10.46
N SER A 29 -0.95 3.98 -11.71
CA SER A 29 -0.25 2.78 -12.20
C SER A 29 1.11 2.51 -11.56
N LYS A 30 1.73 3.51 -10.92
CA LYS A 30 3.09 3.43 -10.37
C LYS A 30 3.12 3.14 -8.88
N VAL A 31 2.43 3.93 -8.07
CA VAL A 31 2.47 3.85 -6.60
C VAL A 31 1.13 3.38 -6.02
N PRO A 32 -0.01 4.07 -6.27
CA PRO A 32 -1.25 3.78 -5.56
C PRO A 32 -1.86 2.40 -5.84
N VAL A 33 -1.76 1.89 -7.08
CA VAL A 33 -2.42 0.63 -7.48
C VAL A 33 -2.01 -0.56 -6.62
N TYR A 34 -0.74 -0.64 -6.21
CA TYR A 34 -0.24 -1.77 -5.43
C TYR A 34 -0.71 -1.73 -3.98
N SER A 35 -0.77 -0.53 -3.39
CA SER A 35 -1.34 -0.31 -2.06
C SER A 35 -2.84 -0.62 -2.05
N LEU A 36 -3.59 -0.18 -3.06
CA LEU A 36 -5.01 -0.51 -3.21
C LEU A 36 -5.23 -2.02 -3.40
N ALA A 37 -4.41 -2.66 -4.23
CA ALA A 37 -4.53 -4.08 -4.51
C ALA A 37 -4.44 -4.95 -3.25
N ARG A 38 -3.51 -4.60 -2.36
CA ARG A 38 -3.35 -5.28 -1.07
C ARG A 38 -4.63 -5.22 -0.24
N ASP A 39 -5.23 -4.03 -0.13
CA ASP A 39 -6.43 -3.80 0.67
C ASP A 39 -7.66 -4.43 0.02
N ALA A 40 -7.77 -4.36 -1.31
CA ALA A 40 -8.82 -5.04 -2.05
C ALA A 40 -8.78 -6.56 -1.81
N CYS A 41 -7.59 -7.16 -1.82
CA CYS A 41 -7.44 -8.59 -1.49
C CYS A 41 -7.84 -8.92 -0.05
N LEU A 42 -7.52 -8.03 0.90
CA LEU A 42 -7.92 -8.17 2.30
C LEU A 42 -9.44 -8.14 2.44
N ILE A 43 -10.08 -7.10 1.90
CA ILE A 43 -11.53 -6.89 1.95
C ILE A 43 -12.27 -8.06 1.28
N ILE A 44 -11.92 -8.41 0.03
CA ILE A 44 -12.55 -9.53 -0.69
C ILE A 44 -12.44 -10.82 0.10
N TYR A 45 -11.26 -11.10 0.68
CA TYR A 45 -11.10 -12.29 1.50
C TYR A 45 -12.00 -12.29 2.74
N GLN A 46 -12.07 -11.15 3.44
CA GLN A 46 -12.87 -11.02 4.64
C GLN A 46 -14.37 -11.13 4.35
N ILE A 47 -14.84 -10.52 3.27
CA ILE A 47 -16.22 -10.68 2.80
C ILE A 47 -16.53 -12.15 2.49
N ASN A 48 -15.67 -12.83 1.72
CA ASN A 48 -15.89 -14.24 1.42
C ASN A 48 -15.97 -15.09 2.68
N LYS A 49 -15.03 -14.88 3.61
CA LYS A 49 -14.95 -15.66 4.85
C LYS A 49 -16.13 -15.42 5.77
N GLU A 50 -16.52 -14.17 5.98
CA GLU A 50 -17.43 -13.78 7.06
C GLU A 50 -18.87 -13.59 6.56
N ILE A 51 -19.07 -13.07 5.34
CA ILE A 51 -20.40 -12.89 4.76
C ILE A 51 -20.86 -14.15 4.01
N PHE A 52 -20.00 -14.70 3.15
CA PHE A 52 -20.33 -15.86 2.31
C PHE A 52 -19.90 -17.21 2.91
N ASN A 53 -19.37 -17.25 4.13
CA ASN A 53 -18.91 -18.48 4.79
C ASN A 53 -17.93 -19.33 3.95
N ASN A 54 -17.09 -18.69 3.14
CA ASN A 54 -16.17 -19.30 2.17
C ASN A 54 -16.85 -20.08 1.02
N GLU A 55 -18.08 -19.72 0.64
CA GLU A 55 -18.78 -20.29 -0.50
C GLU A 55 -17.98 -20.13 -1.80
N PHE A 56 -17.31 -18.99 -1.99
CA PHE A 56 -16.53 -18.72 -3.19
C PHE A 56 -15.09 -19.23 -3.07
N THR A 57 -14.61 -19.89 -4.14
CA THR A 57 -13.20 -20.30 -4.24
C THR A 57 -12.35 -19.13 -4.73
N LEU A 58 -11.62 -18.49 -3.81
CA LEU A 58 -10.73 -17.37 -4.14
C LEU A 58 -9.38 -17.84 -4.69
N HIS A 59 -8.87 -17.12 -5.70
CA HIS A 59 -7.54 -17.28 -6.26
C HIS A 59 -6.45 -17.22 -5.16
N GLN A 60 -5.45 -18.12 -5.24
CA GLN A 60 -4.43 -18.25 -4.19
C GLN A 60 -3.66 -16.95 -3.93
N ASN A 61 -3.38 -16.14 -4.96
CA ASN A 61 -2.71 -14.85 -4.79
C ASN A 61 -3.48 -13.87 -3.91
N ILE A 62 -4.83 -13.88 -3.90
CA ILE A 62 -5.61 -13.06 -2.94
C ILE A 62 -5.22 -13.44 -1.51
N LYS A 63 -5.06 -14.75 -1.26
CA LYS A 63 -4.67 -15.25 0.06
C LYS A 63 -3.25 -14.87 0.43
N ASN A 64 -2.32 -14.88 -0.52
CA ASN A 64 -0.92 -14.55 -0.26
C ASN A 64 -0.76 -13.03 -0.05
N ILE A 65 -1.41 -12.21 -0.88
CA ILE A 65 -1.33 -10.75 -0.85
C ILE A 65 -1.99 -10.16 0.40
N ARG A 66 -3.20 -10.62 0.80
CA ARG A 66 -3.87 -10.09 2.01
C ARG A 66 -3.02 -10.20 3.27
N HIS A 67 -2.11 -11.20 3.33
CA HIS A 67 -1.29 -11.44 4.51
C HIS A 67 -0.15 -10.43 4.64
N LYS A 68 0.16 -9.70 3.56
CA LYS A 68 1.18 -8.64 3.51
C LYS A 68 0.75 -7.36 4.24
N VAL A 69 -0.52 -7.26 4.65
CA VAL A 69 -1.03 -6.25 5.61
C VAL A 69 -0.26 -6.29 6.94
N LYS A 70 0.02 -7.51 7.42
CA LYS A 70 0.85 -7.72 8.60
C LYS A 70 2.30 -7.74 8.16
N LEU A 71 2.81 -6.57 7.77
CA LEU A 71 4.24 -6.37 7.61
C LEU A 71 4.96 -6.95 8.86
N TYR A 72 5.64 -8.08 8.69
CA TYR A 72 6.76 -8.52 9.52
C TYR A 72 6.50 -8.89 11.00
N ASN A 73 5.29 -9.31 11.37
CA ASN A 73 5.01 -9.82 12.72
C ASN A 73 5.52 -11.27 12.99
N LYS A 74 6.19 -11.94 12.04
CA LYS A 74 6.57 -13.38 12.13
C LYS A 74 8.00 -13.72 11.67
N GLY A 75 9.02 -12.94 12.06
CA GLY A 75 10.44 -13.37 11.99
C GLY A 75 11.10 -13.50 10.61
N ASN A 76 10.36 -13.50 9.50
CA ASN A 76 10.90 -13.71 8.14
C ASN A 76 11.39 -12.41 7.46
N ASN A 77 11.72 -11.37 8.23
CA ASN A 77 12.04 -10.05 7.71
C ASN A 77 13.31 -10.08 6.84
N ARG A 78 14.29 -10.88 7.29
CA ARG A 78 15.51 -11.18 6.55
C ARG A 78 15.19 -11.76 5.17
N GLN A 79 14.46 -12.88 5.17
CA GLN A 79 14.15 -13.62 3.94
C GLN A 79 13.44 -12.75 2.91
N ILE A 80 12.56 -11.84 3.36
CA ILE A 80 11.82 -11.00 2.44
C ILE A 80 12.71 -9.93 1.81
N TYR A 81 13.58 -9.24 2.57
CA TYR A 81 14.51 -8.29 1.94
C TYR A 81 15.46 -9.03 0.98
N GLU A 82 15.97 -10.20 1.37
CA GLU A 82 16.88 -11.00 0.55
C GLU A 82 16.19 -11.40 -0.76
N ASN A 83 14.95 -11.90 -0.69
CA ASN A 83 14.18 -12.28 -1.87
C ASN A 83 13.90 -11.08 -2.79
N ILE A 84 13.59 -9.89 -2.26
CA ILE A 84 13.40 -8.66 -3.05
C ILE A 84 14.71 -8.29 -3.75
N LEU A 85 15.83 -8.27 -3.01
CA LEU A 85 17.13 -7.93 -3.56
C LEU A 85 17.56 -8.92 -4.65
N GLN A 86 17.48 -10.22 -4.36
CA GLN A 86 17.84 -11.28 -5.31
C GLN A 86 16.94 -11.24 -6.55
N ASN A 87 15.65 -10.95 -6.39
CA ASN A 87 14.75 -10.83 -7.52
C ASN A 87 15.08 -9.58 -8.38
N SER A 88 15.39 -8.44 -7.75
CA SER A 88 15.86 -7.23 -8.44
C SER A 88 17.11 -7.52 -9.28
N ILE A 89 18.10 -8.18 -8.67
CA ILE A 89 19.34 -8.61 -9.34
C ILE A 89 19.05 -9.61 -10.47
N LYS A 90 18.12 -10.55 -10.27
CA LYS A 90 17.75 -11.54 -11.29
C LYS A 90 17.06 -10.89 -12.49
N GLN A 91 16.19 -9.91 -12.26
CA GLN A 91 15.43 -9.23 -13.30
C GLN A 91 16.28 -8.26 -14.12
N PHE A 92 17.11 -7.46 -13.45
CA PHE A 92 17.83 -6.34 -14.07
C PHE A 92 19.33 -6.57 -14.17
N GLY A 93 19.91 -7.40 -13.31
CA GLY A 93 21.34 -7.64 -13.21
C GLY A 93 21.97 -6.93 -12.00
N ASP A 94 23.05 -7.53 -11.51
CA ASP A 94 23.94 -6.97 -10.47
C ASP A 94 24.92 -5.92 -11.04
N ASP A 95 24.98 -5.82 -12.36
CA ASP A 95 25.95 -4.99 -13.08
C ASP A 95 25.43 -3.59 -13.43
N VAL A 96 24.14 -3.33 -13.18
CA VAL A 96 23.43 -2.10 -13.56
C VAL A 96 22.42 -1.70 -12.48
N ASP A 97 21.91 -0.48 -12.57
CA ASP A 97 20.79 -0.03 -11.74
C ASP A 97 19.62 -1.03 -11.80
N ASN A 98 19.08 -1.37 -10.63
CA ASN A 98 18.15 -2.48 -10.45
C ASN A 98 17.03 -2.19 -9.45
N ILE A 99 16.98 -0.98 -8.90
CA ILE A 99 15.86 -0.47 -8.09
C ILE A 99 15.37 0.83 -8.72
N GLY A 100 14.08 0.89 -9.01
CA GLY A 100 13.42 2.09 -9.51
C GLY A 100 12.77 2.86 -8.37
N LEU A 101 13.00 4.16 -8.34
CA LEU A 101 12.48 5.10 -7.34
C LEU A 101 11.53 6.09 -8.01
N PHE A 102 10.41 6.38 -7.35
CA PHE A 102 9.40 7.33 -7.81
C PHE A 102 9.51 8.62 -7.01
N ILE A 103 9.52 9.76 -7.70
CA ILE A 103 9.80 11.07 -7.12
C ILE A 103 8.68 12.05 -7.50
N GLU A 104 8.31 12.89 -6.55
CA GLU A 104 7.36 13.99 -6.70
C GLU A 104 7.88 15.22 -5.95
N ASN A 105 8.03 16.35 -6.64
CA ASN A 105 8.53 17.60 -6.04
C ASN A 105 9.81 17.39 -5.20
N ASP A 106 10.78 16.69 -5.79
CA ASP A 106 12.06 16.30 -5.17
C ASP A 106 11.96 15.40 -3.92
N MET A 107 10.75 14.90 -3.62
CA MET A 107 10.53 13.93 -2.55
C MET A 107 10.42 12.51 -3.10
N LEU A 108 11.04 11.56 -2.42
CA LEU A 108 10.81 10.15 -2.67
C LEU A 108 9.38 9.80 -2.21
N VAL A 109 8.62 9.15 -3.08
CA VAL A 109 7.22 8.78 -2.82
C VAL A 109 6.94 7.28 -3.01
N GLY A 110 7.89 6.53 -3.52
CA GLY A 110 7.73 5.08 -3.67
C GLY A 110 8.90 4.43 -4.38
N SER A 111 8.82 3.11 -4.52
CA SER A 111 9.84 2.34 -5.22
C SER A 111 9.30 1.02 -5.77
N THR A 112 10.04 0.42 -6.70
CA THR A 112 9.74 -0.92 -7.22
C THR A 112 9.88 -2.02 -6.15
N ILE A 113 10.47 -1.72 -4.98
CA ILE A 113 10.54 -2.64 -3.83
C ILE A 113 9.14 -3.01 -3.33
N PHE A 114 8.19 -2.08 -3.31
CA PHE A 114 6.83 -2.37 -2.82
C PHE A 114 6.11 -3.36 -3.72
N GLN A 115 6.20 -3.19 -5.04
CA GLN A 115 5.61 -4.14 -5.98
C GLN A 115 6.22 -5.54 -5.80
N GLN A 116 7.54 -5.62 -5.63
CA GLN A 116 8.21 -6.90 -5.38
C GLN A 116 7.78 -7.53 -4.07
N TYR A 117 7.67 -6.72 -3.00
CA TYR A 117 7.15 -7.15 -1.71
C TYR A 117 5.74 -7.70 -1.81
N LEU A 118 4.84 -7.02 -2.53
CA LEU A 118 3.46 -7.44 -2.69
C LEU A 118 3.35 -8.81 -3.36
N PHE A 119 4.19 -9.05 -4.37
CA PHE A 119 4.15 -10.27 -5.19
C PHE A 119 5.13 -11.36 -4.75
N ILE A 120 5.91 -11.12 -3.70
CA ILE A 120 6.77 -12.13 -3.10
C ILE A 120 5.89 -13.28 -2.62
N ASP A 121 6.20 -14.50 -3.05
CA ASP A 121 5.40 -15.72 -2.82
C ASP A 121 4.10 -15.83 -3.66
N THR A 122 4.01 -15.11 -4.79
CA THR A 122 2.91 -15.26 -5.76
C THR A 122 3.45 -15.77 -7.11
N ASN A 123 2.58 -16.35 -7.94
CA ASN A 123 2.93 -16.67 -9.34
C ASN A 123 2.92 -15.44 -10.27
N ILE A 124 2.77 -14.23 -9.71
CA ILE A 124 2.85 -12.97 -10.47
C ILE A 124 4.32 -12.58 -10.67
N LEU A 125 5.17 -12.84 -9.67
CA LEU A 125 6.56 -12.44 -9.67
C LEU A 125 7.45 -13.48 -10.37
N GLU A 126 7.72 -13.24 -11.64
CA GLU A 126 8.66 -13.97 -12.49
C GLU A 126 9.97 -13.20 -12.68
N SER A 127 10.98 -13.87 -13.26
CA SER A 127 12.26 -13.24 -13.57
C SER A 127 12.22 -12.25 -14.75
N ASN A 128 11.12 -12.21 -15.51
CA ASN A 128 10.95 -11.30 -16.63
C ASN A 128 9.97 -10.19 -16.24
N PRO A 129 10.41 -8.92 -16.13
CA PRO A 129 9.55 -7.80 -15.75
C PRO A 129 8.30 -7.64 -16.63
N ARG A 130 8.38 -7.94 -17.94
CA ARG A 130 7.23 -7.84 -18.85
C ARG A 130 6.16 -8.90 -18.56
N ILE A 131 6.59 -10.09 -18.13
CA ILE A 131 5.66 -11.15 -17.70
C ILE A 131 4.97 -10.71 -16.40
N ASN A 132 5.71 -10.11 -15.47
CA ASN A 132 5.15 -9.62 -14.21
C ASN A 132 4.06 -8.57 -14.43
N GLN A 133 4.29 -7.61 -15.34
CA GLN A 133 3.30 -6.60 -15.69
C GLN A 133 2.02 -7.22 -16.25
N ARG A 134 2.15 -8.20 -17.16
CA ARG A 134 1.00 -8.93 -17.71
C ARG A 134 0.26 -9.72 -16.62
N ASN A 135 0.98 -10.47 -15.79
CA ASN A 135 0.40 -11.28 -14.72
C ASN A 135 -0.30 -10.39 -13.67
N ALA A 136 0.29 -9.24 -13.34
CA ALA A 136 -0.31 -8.26 -12.42
C ALA A 136 -1.61 -7.69 -13.00
N LEU A 137 -1.63 -7.34 -14.29
CA LEU A 137 -2.83 -6.86 -14.97
C LEU A 137 -3.95 -7.90 -14.95
N GLU A 138 -3.66 -9.16 -15.31
CA GLU A 138 -4.65 -10.24 -15.27
C GLU A 138 -5.15 -10.50 -13.84
N PHE A 139 -4.25 -10.43 -12.85
CA PHE A 139 -4.64 -10.53 -11.45
C PHE A 139 -5.57 -9.39 -11.01
N PHE A 140 -5.30 -8.15 -11.41
CA PHE A 140 -6.18 -7.02 -11.08
C PHE A 140 -7.54 -7.10 -11.77
N LYS A 141 -7.61 -7.61 -13.00
CA LYS A 141 -8.88 -7.94 -13.66
C LYS A 141 -9.67 -8.97 -12.87
N TYR A 142 -9.00 -10.03 -12.37
CA TYR A 142 -9.64 -11.03 -11.52
C TYR A 142 -10.19 -10.40 -10.23
N VAL A 143 -9.40 -9.57 -9.54
CA VAL A 143 -9.84 -8.86 -8.32
C VAL A 143 -11.08 -8.01 -8.59
N GLY A 144 -11.09 -7.25 -9.69
CA GLY A 144 -12.25 -6.45 -10.09
C GLY A 144 -13.48 -7.30 -10.41
N ALA A 145 -13.31 -8.43 -11.12
CA ALA A 145 -14.39 -9.35 -11.44
C ALA A 145 -14.99 -10.00 -10.19
N THR A 146 -14.16 -10.44 -9.24
CA THR A 146 -14.62 -10.97 -7.94
C THR A 146 -15.36 -9.90 -7.14
N ALA A 147 -14.87 -8.67 -7.13
CA ALA A 147 -15.56 -7.59 -6.42
C ALA A 147 -16.96 -7.31 -6.99
N TYR A 148 -17.10 -7.36 -8.32
CA TYR A 148 -18.39 -7.25 -9.00
C TYR A 148 -19.32 -8.44 -8.72
N GLU A 149 -18.83 -9.68 -8.80
CA GLU A 149 -19.62 -10.88 -8.50
C GLU A 149 -20.18 -10.85 -7.07
N PHE A 150 -19.35 -10.43 -6.12
CA PHE A 150 -19.76 -10.28 -4.73
C PHE A 150 -20.78 -9.16 -4.58
N SER A 151 -20.60 -8.00 -5.24
CA SER A 151 -21.53 -6.89 -5.11
C SER A 151 -22.92 -7.24 -5.65
N VAL A 152 -23.01 -7.91 -6.81
CA VAL A 152 -24.27 -8.41 -7.38
C VAL A 152 -24.97 -9.38 -6.42
N SER A 153 -24.19 -10.29 -5.81
CA SER A 153 -24.72 -11.26 -4.84
C SER A 153 -25.28 -10.59 -3.58
N LEU A 154 -24.68 -9.48 -3.14
CA LEU A 154 -25.14 -8.71 -1.98
C LEU A 154 -26.29 -7.74 -2.30
N GLU A 155 -26.34 -7.18 -3.52
CA GLU A 155 -27.38 -6.21 -3.94
C GLU A 155 -28.80 -6.77 -3.80
N GLY A 156 -28.99 -8.07 -4.05
CA GLY A 156 -30.29 -8.73 -3.85
C GLY A 156 -30.71 -8.90 -2.37
N ILE A 157 -29.81 -8.60 -1.43
CA ILE A 157 -29.97 -8.87 0.02
C ILE A 157 -29.90 -7.56 0.83
N THR A 158 -29.30 -6.50 0.30
CA THR A 158 -29.30 -5.17 0.90
C THR A 158 -30.75 -4.64 1.01
N LYS A 159 -31.08 -3.94 2.09
CA LYS A 159 -32.45 -3.40 2.31
C LYS A 159 -32.55 -1.90 2.09
N SER A 160 -31.41 -1.23 2.02
CA SER A 160 -31.29 0.19 1.72
C SER A 160 -31.25 0.39 0.20
N ASN A 161 -31.71 1.55 -0.27
CA ASN A 161 -31.53 2.00 -1.65
C ASN A 161 -30.04 2.32 -1.87
N VAL A 162 -29.21 1.29 -1.96
CA VAL A 162 -27.79 1.41 -2.28
C VAL A 162 -27.63 1.83 -3.74
N ILE A 163 -26.61 2.64 -4.04
CA ILE A 163 -26.28 2.99 -5.41
C ILE A 163 -25.85 1.70 -6.11
N SER A 164 -26.57 1.32 -7.17
CA SER A 164 -26.20 0.14 -7.95
C SER A 164 -24.76 0.27 -8.45
N PHE A 165 -24.02 -0.83 -8.44
CA PHE A 165 -22.61 -0.87 -8.79
C PHE A 165 -22.32 -0.28 -10.19
N GLU A 166 -23.25 -0.46 -11.12
CA GLU A 166 -23.16 0.05 -12.50
C GLU A 166 -23.33 1.58 -12.57
N LEU A 167 -24.02 2.16 -11.59
CA LEU A 167 -24.33 3.60 -11.50
C LEU A 167 -23.32 4.36 -10.63
N LEU A 168 -22.29 3.69 -10.11
CA LEU A 168 -21.23 4.37 -9.36
C LEU A 168 -20.62 5.47 -10.22
N PRO A 169 -20.46 6.70 -9.69
CA PRO A 169 -19.85 7.79 -10.43
C PRO A 169 -18.38 7.47 -10.76
N THR A 170 -17.77 8.28 -11.63
CA THR A 170 -16.33 8.20 -11.87
C THR A 170 -15.61 9.03 -10.82
N PHE A 171 -14.63 8.47 -10.12
CA PHE A 171 -13.76 9.26 -9.26
C PHE A 171 -12.96 10.23 -10.12
N ASN A 172 -13.13 11.53 -9.88
CA ASN A 172 -12.44 12.54 -10.66
C ASN A 172 -11.20 13.02 -9.91
N TYR A 173 -10.05 12.44 -10.24
CA TYR A 173 -8.78 12.89 -9.69
C TYR A 173 -8.20 14.01 -10.57
N SER A 174 -8.07 15.21 -9.99
CA SER A 174 -7.68 16.41 -10.74
C SER A 174 -6.22 16.42 -11.18
N ASP A 175 -5.35 15.68 -10.49
CA ASP A 175 -3.91 15.66 -10.75
C ASP A 175 -3.49 14.43 -11.58
N ASP A 176 -3.26 14.67 -12.86
CA ASP A 176 -2.77 13.69 -13.83
C ASP A 176 -1.30 13.91 -14.22
N SER A 177 -0.53 14.60 -13.36
CA SER A 177 0.93 14.66 -13.50
C SER A 177 1.54 13.27 -13.26
N ASP A 178 2.65 12.97 -13.91
CA ASP A 178 3.34 11.70 -13.70
C ASP A 178 4.46 11.85 -12.66
N TYR A 179 4.75 10.77 -11.93
CA TYR A 179 5.96 10.74 -11.09
C TYR A 179 7.21 10.72 -11.96
N SER A 180 8.21 11.52 -11.59
CA SER A 180 9.54 11.33 -12.15
C SER A 180 10.14 10.04 -11.60
N SER A 181 11.03 9.43 -12.37
CA SER A 181 11.64 8.13 -12.03
C SER A 181 13.16 8.24 -12.00
N LYS A 182 13.77 7.58 -11.02
CA LYS A 182 15.22 7.47 -10.88
C LYS A 182 15.61 6.03 -10.60
N ASP A 183 16.43 5.46 -11.46
CA ASP A 183 16.97 4.12 -11.25
C ASP A 183 18.30 4.20 -10.52
N ILE A 184 18.50 3.31 -9.56
CA ILE A 184 19.74 3.21 -8.79
C ILE A 184 20.20 1.76 -8.63
N HIS A 185 21.49 1.60 -8.43
CA HIS A 185 22.05 0.35 -7.97
C HIS A 185 21.66 0.07 -6.52
N HIS A 186 21.24 -1.16 -6.21
CA HIS A 186 20.80 -1.54 -4.87
C HIS A 186 21.83 -1.27 -3.76
N SER A 187 23.13 -1.28 -4.07
CA SER A 187 24.20 -0.98 -3.11
C SER A 187 24.20 0.46 -2.60
N GLN A 188 23.39 1.35 -3.19
CA GLN A 188 23.18 2.71 -2.68
C GLN A 188 22.12 2.78 -1.58
N LEU A 189 21.24 1.77 -1.51
CA LEU A 189 20.26 1.62 -0.44
C LEU A 189 20.75 0.64 0.63
N TYR A 190 21.19 -0.54 0.20
CA TYR A 190 21.54 -1.62 1.11
C TYR A 190 23.03 -1.61 1.45
N LYS A 191 23.33 -1.73 2.75
CA LYS A 191 24.68 -1.84 3.32
C LYS A 191 24.93 -3.27 3.80
N GLU A 192 26.10 -3.57 4.34
CA GLU A 192 26.43 -4.93 4.80
C GLU A 192 25.67 -5.34 6.10
N GLU A 193 25.10 -4.39 6.84
CA GLU A 193 24.37 -4.68 8.08
C GLU A 193 22.93 -5.13 7.80
N GLU A 194 22.64 -6.39 8.14
CA GLU A 194 21.37 -7.08 7.85
C GLU A 194 20.15 -6.39 8.47
N SER A 195 20.24 -6.03 9.75
CA SER A 195 19.17 -5.37 10.49
C SER A 195 18.84 -3.99 9.92
N LEU A 196 19.85 -3.25 9.48
CA LEU A 196 19.67 -1.97 8.79
C LEU A 196 18.96 -2.15 7.44
N ASN A 197 19.33 -3.16 6.64
CA ASN A 197 18.65 -3.45 5.37
C ASN A 197 17.17 -3.83 5.56
N ILE A 198 16.87 -4.54 6.65
CA ILE A 198 15.49 -4.85 7.05
C ILE A 198 14.72 -3.56 7.33
N ILE A 199 15.28 -2.64 8.14
CA ILE A 199 14.62 -1.36 8.44
C ILE A 199 14.43 -0.53 7.17
N ILE A 200 15.47 -0.38 6.34
CA ILE A 200 15.40 0.36 5.08
C ILE A 200 14.28 -0.14 4.19
N THR A 201 14.18 -1.47 4.02
CA THR A 201 13.08 -2.08 3.25
C THR A 201 11.72 -1.72 3.85
N ARG A 202 11.55 -1.84 5.18
CA ARG A 202 10.30 -1.52 5.86
C ARG A 202 9.93 -0.05 5.76
N LEU A 203 10.89 0.87 5.86
CA LEU A 203 10.68 2.30 5.71
C LEU A 203 10.23 2.67 4.29
N LEU A 204 10.79 2.03 3.26
CA LEU A 204 10.32 2.21 1.87
C LEU A 204 8.90 1.69 1.67
N LEU A 205 8.52 0.58 2.33
CA LEU A 205 7.15 0.07 2.29
C LEU A 205 6.18 1.02 2.99
N ILE A 206 6.56 1.53 4.17
CA ILE A 206 5.80 2.54 4.91
C ILE A 206 5.64 3.82 4.09
N LEU A 207 6.70 4.29 3.43
CA LEU A 207 6.65 5.48 2.58
C LEU A 207 5.60 5.34 1.48
N GLN A 208 5.54 4.19 0.80
CA GLN A 208 4.54 3.96 -0.24
C GLN A 208 3.10 3.96 0.30
N GLU A 209 2.85 3.37 1.47
CA GLU A 209 1.52 3.44 2.10
C GLU A 209 1.16 4.86 2.54
N THR A 210 2.15 5.60 3.03
CA THR A 210 2.01 7.01 3.41
C THR A 210 1.64 7.86 2.19
N THR A 211 2.35 7.67 1.07
CA THR A 211 2.05 8.32 -0.21
C THR A 211 0.66 7.96 -0.71
N PHE A 212 0.23 6.70 -0.57
CA PHE A 212 -1.14 6.33 -0.94
C PHE A 212 -2.18 7.12 -0.13
N CYS A 213 -2.01 7.26 1.19
CA CYS A 213 -2.95 8.01 2.03
C CYS A 213 -3.04 9.49 1.60
N LEU A 214 -1.90 10.13 1.34
CA LEU A 214 -1.84 11.51 0.87
C LEU A 214 -2.43 11.68 -0.53
N TRP A 215 -2.12 10.73 -1.43
CA TRP A 215 -2.66 10.71 -2.78
C TRP A 215 -4.19 10.57 -2.75
N LEU A 216 -4.73 9.63 -1.96
CA LEU A 216 -6.15 9.36 -1.90
C LEU A 216 -6.95 10.57 -1.37
N SER A 217 -6.46 11.22 -0.30
CA SER A 217 -7.16 12.36 0.29
C SER A 217 -7.18 13.60 -0.61
N HIS A 218 -6.13 13.84 -1.40
CA HIS A 218 -6.13 14.92 -2.40
C HIS A 218 -7.23 14.78 -3.47
N GLY A 219 -7.73 13.56 -3.69
CA GLY A 219 -8.76 13.28 -4.67
C GLY A 219 -10.20 13.46 -4.17
N VAL A 220 -10.38 13.67 -2.87
CA VAL A 220 -11.70 13.73 -2.22
C VAL A 220 -12.02 15.15 -1.81
N ARG A 221 -13.27 15.56 -2.03
CA ARG A 221 -13.79 16.81 -1.49
C ARG A 221 -14.69 16.49 -0.30
N PHE A 222 -14.37 17.06 0.84
CA PHE A 222 -15.13 16.93 2.08
C PHE A 222 -16.14 18.06 2.24
N ASP A 223 -16.73 18.54 1.14
CA ASP A 223 -17.63 19.70 1.10
C ASP A 223 -19.12 19.36 1.19
N ASN A 224 -19.46 18.09 1.39
CA ASN A 224 -20.84 17.60 1.46
C ASN A 224 -21.22 17.16 2.88
N ASP A 225 -22.43 17.53 3.30
CA ASP A 225 -23.01 17.12 4.59
C ASP A 225 -23.32 15.60 4.67
N ASP A 226 -23.35 14.92 3.51
CA ASP A 226 -23.68 13.50 3.38
C ASP A 226 -22.45 12.61 3.19
N LEU A 227 -22.48 11.40 3.76
CA LEU A 227 -21.46 10.38 3.56
C LEU A 227 -21.51 9.81 2.14
N THR A 228 -20.70 10.36 1.25
CA THR A 228 -20.51 9.89 -0.12
C THR A 228 -19.52 8.71 -0.20
N ILE A 229 -19.52 7.98 -1.32
CA ILE A 229 -18.69 6.77 -1.50
C ILE A 229 -17.17 7.07 -1.45
N ASP A 230 -16.77 8.24 -1.95
CA ASP A 230 -15.39 8.73 -1.90
C ASP A 230 -14.94 9.08 -0.48
N ILE A 231 -15.78 9.76 0.30
CA ILE A 231 -15.53 10.02 1.74
C ILE A 231 -15.43 8.69 2.49
N TYR A 232 -16.40 7.78 2.28
CA TYR A 232 -16.43 6.47 2.90
C TYR A 232 -15.15 5.67 2.63
N ILE A 233 -14.77 5.49 1.36
CA ILE A 233 -13.62 4.64 1.01
C ILE A 233 -12.30 5.28 1.43
N THR A 234 -12.23 6.61 1.43
CA THR A 234 -11.06 7.36 1.88
C THR A 234 -10.83 7.18 3.36
N LEU A 235 -11.85 7.43 4.19
CA LEU A 235 -11.77 7.19 5.63
C LEU A 235 -11.44 5.71 5.92
N ARG A 236 -12.08 4.79 5.19
CA ARG A 236 -11.88 3.35 5.33
C ARG A 236 -10.43 2.94 5.10
N LEU A 237 -9.85 3.29 3.96
CA LEU A 237 -8.50 2.86 3.60
C LEU A 237 -7.42 3.60 4.39
N ILE A 238 -7.58 4.90 4.63
CA ILE A 238 -6.63 5.71 5.40
C ILE A 238 -6.56 5.23 6.84
N SER A 239 -7.69 4.95 7.49
CA SER A 239 -7.69 4.47 8.89
C SER A 239 -7.02 3.10 9.06
N ILE A 240 -7.28 2.16 8.13
CA ILE A 240 -6.60 0.85 8.10
C ILE A 240 -5.08 1.04 7.97
N LYS A 241 -4.65 1.82 6.97
CA LYS A 241 -3.22 2.04 6.70
C LYS A 241 -2.52 2.76 7.83
N SER A 242 -3.19 3.69 8.51
CA SER A 242 -2.62 4.44 9.62
C SER A 242 -2.22 3.52 10.77
N ASP A 243 -3.12 2.64 11.17
CA ASP A 243 -2.82 1.69 12.22
C ASP A 243 -1.71 0.72 11.79
N GLU A 244 -1.74 0.22 10.57
CA GLU A 244 -0.69 -0.67 10.05
C GLU A 244 0.68 -0.01 9.99
N VAL A 245 0.78 1.21 9.46
CA VAL A 245 2.03 1.97 9.36
C VAL A 245 2.61 2.23 10.75
N MET A 246 1.77 2.60 11.71
CA MET A 246 2.21 2.86 13.09
C MET A 246 2.59 1.58 13.83
N ASP A 247 1.84 0.49 13.67
CA ASP A 247 2.17 -0.81 14.25
C ASP A 247 3.54 -1.30 13.72
N ASN A 248 3.87 -0.98 12.47
CA ASN A 248 5.19 -1.26 11.89
C ASN A 248 6.32 -0.45 12.48
N LEU A 249 6.15 0.86 12.62
CA LEU A 249 7.14 1.72 13.26
C LEU A 249 7.37 1.29 14.71
N LEU A 250 6.30 1.03 15.47
CA LEU A 250 6.34 0.52 16.84
C LEU A 250 7.06 -0.83 16.93
N ASN A 251 6.77 -1.73 15.98
CA ASN A 251 7.44 -3.02 15.91
C ASN A 251 8.94 -2.88 15.63
N MET A 252 9.36 -1.99 14.73
CA MET A 252 10.79 -1.70 14.50
C MET A 252 11.44 -1.10 15.74
N LYS A 253 10.83 -0.10 16.37
CA LYS A 253 11.31 0.51 17.61
C LYS A 253 11.48 -0.50 18.74
N LYS A 254 10.61 -1.51 18.81
CA LYS A 254 10.66 -2.56 19.84
C LYS A 254 11.69 -3.65 19.54
N PHE A 255 11.73 -4.17 18.32
CA PHE A 255 12.49 -5.39 18.00
C PHE A 255 13.79 -5.14 17.23
N LEU A 256 13.97 -3.95 16.65
CA LEU A 256 15.17 -3.51 15.93
C LEU A 256 15.69 -2.20 16.55
N LYS A 257 15.68 -2.15 17.89
CA LYS A 257 15.84 -0.92 18.68
C LYS A 257 17.09 -0.12 18.32
N GLU A 258 18.27 -0.76 18.30
CA GLU A 258 19.53 -0.05 18.09
C GLU A 258 19.57 0.66 16.72
N ASP A 259 19.18 -0.03 15.65
CA ASP A 259 19.18 0.55 14.31
C ASP A 259 18.03 1.54 14.10
N PHE A 260 16.88 1.29 14.72
CA PHE A 260 15.79 2.27 14.75
C PHE A 260 16.24 3.55 15.43
N ASP A 261 16.87 3.47 16.61
CA ASP A 261 17.35 4.62 17.38
C ASP A 261 18.42 5.39 16.61
N LYS A 262 19.34 4.70 15.90
CA LYS A 262 20.33 5.36 15.01
C LYS A 262 19.64 6.15 13.89
N ILE A 263 18.64 5.56 13.23
CA ILE A 263 17.90 6.20 12.14
C ILE A 263 17.10 7.38 12.67
N ASP A 264 16.38 7.20 13.77
CA ASP A 264 15.56 8.24 14.37
C ASP A 264 16.43 9.41 14.86
N GLN A 265 17.61 9.15 15.43
CA GLN A 265 18.59 10.20 15.75
C GLN A 265 19.03 10.98 14.51
N SER A 266 19.31 10.31 13.38
CA SER A 266 19.62 11.00 12.12
C SER A 266 18.45 11.82 11.56
N CYS A 267 17.22 11.48 11.98
CA CYS A 267 16.00 12.19 11.67
C CYS A 267 15.59 13.19 12.78
N ASN A 268 16.50 13.57 13.70
CA ASN A 268 16.22 14.47 14.83
C ASN A 268 15.04 14.02 15.73
N GLN A 269 14.88 12.70 15.91
CA GLN A 269 13.83 12.07 16.72
C GLN A 269 12.40 12.24 16.16
N GLU A 270 12.26 12.69 14.91
CA GLU A 270 10.96 12.94 14.30
C GLU A 270 10.11 11.66 14.16
N LEU A 271 10.71 10.48 13.94
CA LEU A 271 9.92 9.24 13.89
C LEU A 271 9.30 8.92 15.24
N SER A 272 10.04 9.10 16.34
CA SER A 272 9.49 8.95 17.69
C SER A 272 8.42 9.99 18.01
N ASN A 273 8.58 11.25 17.57
CA ASN A 273 7.58 12.29 17.78
C ASN A 273 6.26 11.96 17.06
N ILE A 274 6.34 11.48 15.81
CA ILE A 274 5.18 11.05 15.03
C ILE A 274 4.47 9.87 15.69
N ILE A 275 5.22 8.87 16.15
CA ILE A 275 4.66 7.71 16.87
C ILE A 275 3.93 8.15 18.14
N GLU A 276 4.51 9.07 18.91
CA GLU A 276 3.91 9.57 20.15
C GLU A 276 2.62 10.34 19.87
N HIS A 277 2.64 11.25 18.89
CA HIS A 277 1.46 11.97 18.47
C HIS A 277 0.32 11.02 18.04
N TYR A 278 0.62 10.00 17.23
CA TYR A 278 -0.36 8.98 16.87
C TYR A 278 -0.91 8.24 18.09
N ASN A 279 -0.05 7.83 19.02
CA ASN A 279 -0.45 7.09 20.21
C ASN A 279 -1.42 7.87 21.09
N ILE A 280 -1.24 9.19 21.18
CA ILE A 280 -2.08 10.08 22.00
C ILE A 280 -3.39 10.41 21.29
N GLU A 281 -3.32 10.83 20.02
CA GLU A 281 -4.47 11.45 19.34
C GLU A 281 -5.32 10.49 18.51
N LEU A 282 -4.73 9.42 17.97
CA LEU A 282 -5.34 8.66 16.85
C LEU A 282 -5.45 7.16 17.05
N LYS A 283 -4.63 6.57 17.93
CA LYS A 283 -4.47 5.12 18.05
C LYS A 283 -5.77 4.39 18.34
N ASP A 284 -6.55 4.86 19.31
CA ASP A 284 -7.77 4.17 19.71
C ASP A 284 -8.83 4.23 18.60
N GLU A 285 -8.98 5.38 17.96
CA GLU A 285 -9.91 5.58 16.86
C GLU A 285 -9.52 4.74 15.64
N CYS A 286 -8.27 4.81 15.18
CA CYS A 286 -7.77 4.04 14.05
C CYS A 286 -7.86 2.53 14.30
N LYS A 287 -7.61 2.08 15.55
CA LYS A 287 -7.76 0.68 15.94
C LYS A 287 -9.22 0.23 15.87
N ILE A 288 -10.17 1.05 16.31
CA ILE A 288 -11.62 0.77 16.18
C ILE A 288 -11.98 0.63 14.69
N LEU A 289 -11.64 1.64 13.89
CA LEU A 289 -11.95 1.69 12.45
C LEU A 289 -11.36 0.49 11.69
N ARG A 290 -10.09 0.14 11.97
CA ARG A 290 -9.43 -1.05 11.43
C ARG A 290 -10.13 -2.34 11.85
N ASN A 291 -10.59 -2.47 13.10
CA ASN A 291 -11.24 -3.69 13.57
C ASN A 291 -12.54 -3.99 12.81
N PHE A 292 -13.20 -2.98 12.24
CA PHE A 292 -14.35 -3.18 11.36
C PHE A 292 -14.00 -3.81 10.01
N LEU A 293 -12.74 -4.20 9.76
CA LEU A 293 -12.40 -5.19 8.73
C LEU A 293 -12.98 -6.59 9.01
N HIS A 294 -13.49 -6.80 10.22
CA HIS A 294 -14.29 -7.95 10.59
C HIS A 294 -15.78 -7.58 10.56
N TYR A 295 -16.54 -8.22 9.68
CA TYR A 295 -17.96 -7.98 9.49
C TYR A 295 -18.76 -8.70 10.58
N ASN A 296 -19.49 -7.93 11.40
CA ASN A 296 -20.21 -8.44 12.56
C ASN A 296 -21.73 -8.36 12.36
N PHE A 297 -22.39 -9.50 12.17
CA PHE A 297 -23.85 -9.57 12.01
C PHE A 297 -24.65 -9.19 13.27
N LYS A 298 -24.02 -9.19 14.45
CA LYS A 298 -24.68 -8.94 15.75
C LYS A 298 -24.29 -7.60 16.37
N GLY A 299 -23.44 -6.83 15.72
CA GLY A 299 -22.88 -5.60 16.27
C GLY A 299 -22.80 -4.49 15.23
N GLU A 300 -22.14 -3.41 15.64
CA GLU A 300 -21.84 -2.27 14.78
C GLU A 300 -20.77 -2.64 13.75
N ASN A 301 -20.93 -2.16 12.52
CA ASN A 301 -19.94 -2.26 11.45
C ASN A 301 -19.45 -0.86 11.05
N PHE A 302 -18.46 -0.80 10.16
CA PHE A 302 -17.82 0.47 9.77
C PHE A 302 -18.83 1.51 9.28
N LEU A 303 -19.77 1.12 8.40
CA LEU A 303 -20.77 2.04 7.87
C LEU A 303 -21.68 2.61 8.97
N ASP A 304 -22.16 1.76 9.89
CA ASP A 304 -22.99 2.19 11.02
C ASP A 304 -22.24 3.21 11.89
N TYR A 305 -20.99 2.87 12.22
CA TYR A 305 -20.15 3.67 13.09
C TYR A 305 -19.92 5.07 12.51
N VAL A 306 -19.55 5.15 11.23
CA VAL A 306 -19.31 6.42 10.55
C VAL A 306 -20.59 7.24 10.44
N ILE A 307 -21.73 6.62 10.08
CA ILE A 307 -23.02 7.33 10.03
C ILE A 307 -23.38 7.89 11.42
N LYS A 308 -23.18 7.11 12.48
CA LYS A 308 -23.45 7.55 13.85
C LYS A 308 -22.52 8.71 14.24
N LYS A 309 -21.22 8.60 13.98
CA LYS A 309 -20.25 9.66 14.26
C LYS A 309 -20.52 10.93 13.48
N THR A 310 -20.90 10.81 12.21
CA THR A 310 -21.26 11.96 11.36
C THR A 310 -22.51 12.68 11.87
N LYS A 311 -23.48 11.94 12.44
CA LYS A 311 -24.64 12.56 13.10
C LYS A 311 -24.29 13.32 14.38
N GLU A 312 -23.27 12.87 15.10
CA GLU A 312 -22.78 13.51 16.34
C GLU A 312 -21.86 14.70 16.04
N ASN A 313 -21.04 14.58 14.99
CA ASN A 313 -20.14 15.60 14.45
C ASN A 313 -20.14 15.50 12.92
N PRO A 314 -20.81 16.42 12.19
CA PRO A 314 -20.85 16.42 10.73
C PRO A 314 -19.47 16.36 10.07
N ASP A 315 -18.47 17.00 10.68
CA ASP A 315 -17.11 17.11 10.14
C ASP A 315 -16.23 15.90 10.51
N TYR A 316 -16.76 14.87 11.18
CA TYR A 316 -15.99 13.74 11.71
C TYR A 316 -15.07 13.09 10.66
N SER A 317 -15.59 12.83 9.45
CA SER A 317 -14.81 12.14 8.42
C SER A 317 -13.64 12.99 7.93
N GLU A 318 -13.86 14.29 7.74
CA GLU A 318 -12.82 15.25 7.37
C GLU A 318 -11.79 15.36 8.49
N GLU A 319 -12.24 15.63 9.72
CA GLU A 319 -11.38 15.79 10.88
C GLU A 319 -10.44 14.60 11.09
N ILE A 320 -10.95 13.36 10.99
CA ILE A 320 -10.12 12.16 11.17
C ILE A 320 -9.11 12.02 10.03
N VAL A 321 -9.53 12.20 8.78
CA VAL A 321 -8.62 12.12 7.62
C VAL A 321 -7.54 13.20 7.69
N GLU A 322 -7.91 14.43 8.08
CA GLU A 322 -6.97 15.53 8.25
C GLU A 322 -6.01 15.28 9.41
N LYS A 323 -6.49 14.86 10.59
CA LYS A 323 -5.63 14.55 11.74
C LYS A 323 -4.62 13.47 11.38
N ILE A 324 -5.05 12.41 10.69
CA ILE A 324 -4.14 11.37 10.20
C ILE A 324 -3.13 11.94 9.21
N ASN A 325 -3.59 12.64 8.16
CA ASN A 325 -2.69 13.05 7.09
C ASN A 325 -1.74 14.16 7.51
N HIS A 326 -2.21 15.16 8.26
CA HIS A 326 -1.39 16.27 8.73
C HIS A 326 -0.56 15.92 9.96
N GLY A 327 -1.11 15.13 10.89
CA GLY A 327 -0.42 14.74 12.12
C GLY A 327 0.56 13.59 11.94
N VAL A 328 0.33 12.71 10.96
CA VAL A 328 1.11 11.47 10.81
C VAL A 328 1.69 11.30 9.41
N MET A 329 0.85 11.21 8.37
CA MET A 329 1.32 10.78 7.05
C MET A 329 2.25 11.79 6.38
N LYS A 330 1.88 13.06 6.35
CA LYS A 330 2.68 14.12 5.72
C LYS A 330 4.02 14.35 6.45
N PRO A 331 4.08 14.43 7.79
CA PRO A 331 5.34 14.43 8.53
C PRO A 331 6.20 13.20 8.20
N LEU A 332 5.61 12.01 8.23
CA LEU A 332 6.34 10.77 7.98
C LEU A 332 6.91 10.72 6.56
N SER A 333 6.12 11.09 5.55
CA SER A 333 6.58 11.17 4.15
C SER A 333 7.79 12.10 4.02
N LYS A 334 7.77 13.26 4.67
CA LYS A 334 8.88 14.23 4.64
C LYS A 334 10.13 13.67 5.32
N VAL A 335 9.98 13.12 6.52
CA VAL A 335 11.09 12.56 7.29
C VAL A 335 11.75 11.41 6.53
N LEU A 336 10.96 10.48 6.00
CA LEU A 336 11.49 9.34 5.23
C LEU A 336 12.13 9.78 3.92
N SER A 337 11.49 10.68 3.17
CA SER A 337 12.07 11.23 1.95
C SER A 337 13.41 11.92 2.23
N HIS A 338 13.51 12.69 3.31
CA HIS A 338 14.75 13.33 3.70
C HIS A 338 15.82 12.32 4.11
N TYR A 339 15.47 11.31 4.91
CA TYR A 339 16.37 10.24 5.33
C TYR A 339 17.01 9.50 4.15
N PHE A 340 16.24 9.26 3.08
CA PHE A 340 16.76 8.58 1.89
C PHE A 340 17.66 9.45 1.02
N GLU A 341 17.67 10.79 1.19
CA GLU A 341 18.55 11.73 0.48
C GLU A 341 18.67 11.42 -1.04
N ILE A 342 17.52 11.29 -1.71
CA ILE A 342 17.45 10.79 -3.10
C ILE A 342 18.38 11.52 -4.08
N ASP A 343 18.62 12.81 -3.86
CA ASP A 343 19.50 13.65 -4.68
C ASP A 343 20.96 13.20 -4.65
N ARG A 344 21.41 12.61 -3.54
CA ARG A 344 22.79 12.11 -3.39
C ARG A 344 23.00 10.76 -4.06
N MET A 345 21.94 10.01 -4.30
CA MET A 345 22.00 8.74 -5.03
C MET A 345 22.30 9.01 -6.51
N LYS A 346 23.19 8.25 -7.12
CA LYS A 346 23.60 8.41 -8.53
C LYS A 346 22.99 7.30 -9.38
N SER A 347 22.32 7.69 -10.46
CA SER A 347 21.95 6.75 -11.51
C SER A 347 23.16 6.51 -12.42
N MET A 348 23.31 5.28 -12.90
CA MET A 348 24.24 4.99 -13.99
C MET A 348 23.74 5.64 -15.28
N SER A 349 24.65 6.21 -16.04
CA SER A 349 24.39 6.61 -17.41
C SER A 349 24.17 5.39 -18.31
N GLU A 350 23.48 5.58 -19.43
CA GLU A 350 23.24 4.50 -20.40
C GLU A 350 24.55 3.87 -20.90
N TRP A 351 25.60 4.66 -21.07
CA TRP A 351 26.93 4.14 -21.44
C TRP A 351 27.56 3.28 -20.35
N GLU A 352 27.43 3.66 -19.08
CA GLU A 352 27.90 2.83 -17.96
C GLU A 352 27.14 1.51 -17.91
N LYS A 353 25.81 1.54 -18.08
CA LYS A 353 24.98 0.32 -18.13
C LYS A 353 25.41 -0.61 -19.27
N ILE A 354 25.59 -0.09 -20.48
CA ILE A 354 26.05 -0.87 -21.65
C ILE A 354 27.43 -1.47 -21.40
N ARG A 355 28.39 -0.65 -20.92
CA ARG A 355 29.76 -1.08 -20.65
C ARG A 355 29.79 -2.20 -19.61
N ASN A 356 29.10 -2.03 -18.49
CA ASN A 356 29.07 -3.03 -17.42
C ASN A 356 28.44 -4.35 -17.89
N ARG A 357 27.39 -4.28 -18.71
CA ARG A 357 26.76 -5.48 -19.29
C ARG A 357 27.71 -6.24 -20.20
N ILE A 358 28.44 -5.56 -21.08
CA ILE A 358 29.43 -6.19 -21.96
C ILE A 358 30.52 -6.88 -21.15
N ILE A 359 31.05 -6.22 -20.11
CA ILE A 359 32.06 -6.80 -19.22
C ILE A 359 31.53 -8.06 -18.52
N THR A 360 30.31 -8.00 -17.99
CA THR A 360 29.66 -9.13 -17.31
C THR A 360 29.44 -10.32 -18.25
N LEU A 361 28.96 -10.08 -19.47
CA LEU A 361 28.79 -11.11 -20.50
C LEU A 361 30.13 -11.73 -20.90
N SER A 362 31.18 -10.92 -21.06
CA SER A 362 32.52 -11.38 -21.40
C SER A 362 33.11 -12.28 -20.31
N LYS A 363 32.98 -11.89 -19.04
CA LYS A 363 33.41 -12.70 -17.88
C LYS A 363 32.66 -14.04 -17.82
N LYS A 364 31.34 -14.04 -18.07
CA LYS A 364 30.52 -15.27 -18.09
C LYS A 364 30.93 -16.20 -19.24
N ALA A 365 31.25 -15.66 -20.41
CA ALA A 365 31.73 -16.44 -21.55
C ALA A 365 33.10 -17.09 -21.28
N TYR A 366 34.02 -16.35 -20.65
CA TYR A 366 35.33 -16.87 -20.27
C TYR A 366 35.24 -18.00 -19.23
N LYS A 367 34.41 -17.85 -18.20
CA LYS A 367 34.17 -18.87 -17.17
C LYS A 367 33.52 -20.17 -17.69
N ARG A 368 32.90 -20.16 -18.88
CA ARG A 368 32.30 -21.36 -19.50
C ARG A 368 33.27 -22.15 -20.38
N LYS A 369 34.45 -21.59 -20.68
CA LYS A 369 35.49 -22.22 -21.51
C LYS A 369 36.55 -22.97 -20.69
N ILE A 370 36.60 -22.73 -19.39
CA ILE A 370 37.38 -23.46 -18.38
C ILE A 370 36.41 -24.40 -17.69
#